data_AF-A0A3B3U1V0-F1
#
_entry.id   AF-A0A3B3U1V0-F1
#
_cell.length_a   1.000
_cell.length_b   1.000
_cell.length_c   1.000
_cell.angle_alpha   90.00
_cell.angle_beta   90.00
_cell.angle_gamma   90.00
#
_symmetry.space_group_name_H-M   'P 1'
#
loop_
_entity.id
_entity.type
_entity.pdbx_description
1 polymer ?
#
loop_
_entity_poly.entity_id
_entity_poly.type
_entity_poly.pdbx_seq_one_letter_code
_entity_poly.pdbx_strand_id
1 'polypeptide(L)'
;LADFPNSCLCGLQLIGSSQPIVAAPGDDVILPCRVDPEWDAVGKTVEWSRPDLRPTGPQKRVEYVFVYRFRKTDRDMMMDTYIQRTSLSQDGLRRGDVSLTIRNVSLQDQGRFRCFIPRLGIEAELLLVVGEERVQTAGSDPNLLDFFSSVLLLLLFQIQTLFQRRQQRWFVTETSSLQRHRRKPAGTVSLHFEDVTAAVTELKEIVLDVLRDTWTNISLKVTGVDVLLAEPKTRDGFLHHSKEITLDPNTANRNLFLSEGNRKVIRMMQQQFYLDNPDRFTDYKQVLSRESLTGRCYWEVEWTGRGVGVAVSYQNIRRSEGFGFNDKSWSLYCTKDGNTFFLDDIETPVPGPVSSRIGVYLDHRAGILSFYSVSGTMTLLHRVQTRFTQPLYAGICVYNGSSAELIKPQQSTASDICKELPVYSFPKNRMHLKTALKH
;
A
#
# COMPACT_ATOMS: atom_id res chain seq x y z
N LEU A 1 -56.52 -18.13 -14.08
CA LEU A 1 -55.70 -18.06 -12.86
C LEU A 1 -54.26 -18.18 -13.34
N ALA A 2 -53.55 -17.04 -13.38
CA ALA A 2 -52.24 -16.92 -14.01
C ALA A 2 -51.15 -17.43 -13.05
N ASP A 3 -50.33 -18.37 -13.53
CA ASP A 3 -49.07 -18.76 -12.93
C ASP A 3 -48.02 -17.67 -13.18
N PHE A 4 -47.51 -17.08 -12.10
CA PHE A 4 -46.27 -16.29 -12.13
C PHE A 4 -45.08 -17.24 -11.96
N PRO A 5 -44.07 -17.20 -12.84
CA PRO A 5 -42.85 -17.96 -12.61
C PRO A 5 -42.07 -17.29 -11.49
N ASN A 6 -41.84 -18.02 -10.40
CA ASN A 6 -40.78 -17.73 -9.45
C ASN A 6 -39.43 -17.90 -10.18
N SER A 7 -38.99 -16.84 -10.86
CA SER A 7 -37.63 -16.74 -11.38
C SER A 7 -36.67 -16.70 -10.19
N CYS A 8 -35.82 -17.72 -10.08
CA CYS A 8 -34.72 -17.81 -9.14
C CYS A 8 -33.89 -16.50 -9.17
N LEU A 9 -33.84 -15.75 -8.04
CA LEU A 9 -33.04 -14.52 -7.88
C LEU A 9 -31.53 -14.80 -7.71
N CYS A 10 -31.02 -15.88 -8.29
CA CYS A 10 -29.62 -16.28 -8.15
C CYS A 10 -28.79 -15.56 -9.22
N GLY A 11 -27.92 -14.63 -8.81
CA GLY A 11 -26.97 -13.94 -9.70
C GLY A 11 -27.13 -12.42 -9.84
N LEU A 12 -28.04 -11.76 -9.11
CA LEU A 12 -28.12 -10.30 -9.08
C LEU A 12 -27.06 -9.70 -8.14
N GLN A 13 -26.34 -8.69 -8.61
CA GLN A 13 -25.34 -7.94 -7.84
C GLN A 13 -25.57 -6.43 -7.92
N LEU A 14 -25.06 -5.68 -6.94
CA LEU A 14 -25.03 -4.22 -7.00
C LEU A 14 -23.68 -3.73 -7.50
N ILE A 15 -23.69 -3.02 -8.61
CA ILE A 15 -22.55 -2.31 -9.18
C ILE A 15 -22.57 -0.88 -8.65
N GLY A 16 -21.67 -0.59 -7.72
CA GLY A 16 -21.38 0.76 -7.24
C GLY A 16 -20.07 1.32 -7.82
N SER A 17 -19.61 2.46 -7.31
CA SER A 17 -18.26 2.97 -7.63
C SER A 17 -17.20 2.24 -6.82
N SER A 18 -16.15 1.74 -7.48
CA SER A 18 -14.97 1.18 -6.83
C SER A 18 -13.93 2.24 -6.43
N GLN A 19 -14.11 3.47 -6.92
CA GLN A 19 -13.27 4.64 -6.64
C GLN A 19 -14.04 5.67 -5.77
N PRO A 20 -13.33 6.45 -4.94
CA PRO A 20 -13.95 7.54 -4.20
C PRO A 20 -14.55 8.59 -5.14
N ILE A 21 -15.70 9.13 -4.75
CA ILE A 21 -16.36 10.23 -5.47
C ILE A 21 -15.88 11.52 -4.82
N VAL A 22 -15.28 12.40 -5.59
CA VAL A 22 -14.72 13.67 -5.12
C VAL A 22 -15.65 14.79 -5.54
N ALA A 23 -15.98 15.68 -4.60
CA ALA A 23 -16.85 16.83 -4.84
C ALA A 23 -16.36 18.05 -4.07
N ALA A 24 -16.60 19.25 -4.60
CA ALA A 24 -16.41 20.48 -3.84
C ALA A 24 -17.68 20.80 -3.03
N PRO A 25 -17.56 21.52 -1.91
CA PRO A 25 -18.72 22.08 -1.24
C PRO A 25 -19.56 22.92 -2.20
N GLY A 26 -20.86 22.64 -2.28
CA GLY A 26 -21.80 23.28 -3.21
C GLY A 26 -22.16 22.45 -4.44
N ASP A 27 -21.40 21.40 -4.76
CA ASP A 27 -21.64 20.57 -5.94
C ASP A 27 -22.85 19.64 -5.78
N ASP A 28 -23.45 19.26 -6.91
CA ASP A 28 -24.43 18.17 -6.99
C ASP A 28 -23.71 16.88 -7.38
N VAL A 29 -23.87 15.83 -6.59
CA VAL A 29 -23.14 14.57 -6.72
C VAL A 29 -24.09 13.40 -6.94
N ILE A 30 -23.69 12.46 -7.79
CA ILE A 30 -24.39 11.18 -7.98
C ILE A 30 -23.56 10.07 -7.37
N LEU A 31 -24.14 9.33 -6.43
CA LEU A 31 -23.61 8.09 -5.87
C LEU A 31 -24.14 6.92 -6.70
N PRO A 32 -23.33 6.33 -7.60
CA PRO A 32 -23.79 5.29 -8.51
C PRO A 32 -24.12 4.00 -7.76
N CYS A 33 -25.28 3.43 -8.03
CA CYS A 33 -25.68 2.12 -7.53
C CYS A 33 -26.66 1.50 -8.52
N ARG A 34 -26.24 0.45 -9.23
CA ARG A 34 -27.06 -0.22 -10.26
C ARG A 34 -27.12 -1.72 -10.03
N VAL A 35 -28.29 -2.31 -10.17
CA VAL A 35 -28.47 -3.76 -10.14
C VAL A 35 -28.13 -4.36 -11.50
N ASP A 36 -27.30 -5.40 -11.51
CA ASP A 36 -26.89 -6.15 -12.69
C ASP A 36 -27.15 -7.66 -12.50
N PRO A 37 -27.70 -8.37 -13.50
CA PRO A 37 -28.36 -7.84 -14.71
C PRO A 37 -29.58 -6.94 -14.42
N GLU A 38 -30.09 -6.24 -15.45
CA GLU A 38 -31.17 -5.25 -15.30
C GLU A 38 -32.36 -5.77 -14.50
N TRP A 39 -32.81 -4.97 -13.52
CA TRP A 39 -33.84 -5.36 -12.56
C TRP A 39 -34.82 -4.22 -12.27
N ASP A 40 -36.13 -4.45 -12.42
CA ASP A 40 -37.14 -3.40 -12.19
C ASP A 40 -37.30 -3.08 -10.68
N ALA A 41 -36.74 -1.93 -10.29
CA ALA A 41 -36.75 -1.42 -8.93
C ALA A 41 -37.95 -0.51 -8.60
N VAL A 42 -38.84 -0.18 -9.57
CA VAL A 42 -39.91 0.84 -9.37
C VAL A 42 -40.82 0.51 -8.19
N GLY A 43 -41.18 -0.76 -8.02
CA GLY A 43 -42.03 -1.22 -6.92
C GLY A 43 -41.27 -1.78 -5.71
N LYS A 44 -39.95 -1.57 -5.64
CA LYS A 44 -39.06 -2.22 -4.68
C LYS A 44 -38.57 -1.22 -3.64
N THR A 45 -38.05 -1.74 -2.52
CA THR A 45 -37.46 -0.92 -1.46
C THR A 45 -35.98 -0.68 -1.76
N VAL A 46 -35.54 0.57 -1.67
CA VAL A 46 -34.13 0.99 -1.77
C VAL A 46 -33.81 1.83 -0.55
N GLU A 47 -32.73 1.49 0.14
CA GLU A 47 -32.28 2.18 1.35
C GLU A 47 -30.85 2.70 1.14
N TRP A 48 -30.66 3.99 1.40
CA TRP A 48 -29.36 4.62 1.49
C TRP A 48 -29.10 5.05 2.92
N SER A 49 -27.96 4.67 3.49
CA SER A 49 -27.58 4.98 4.87
C SER A 49 -26.12 5.39 5.00
N ARG A 50 -25.77 5.99 6.14
CA ARG A 50 -24.40 6.34 6.54
C ARG A 50 -23.89 5.32 7.56
N PRO A 51 -23.20 4.23 7.15
CA PRO A 51 -22.70 3.22 8.09
C PRO A 51 -21.58 3.74 9.02
N ASP A 52 -20.98 4.88 8.69
CA ASP A 52 -19.93 5.54 9.46
C ASP A 52 -20.46 6.40 10.61
N LEU A 53 -21.72 6.83 10.56
CA LEU A 53 -22.34 7.61 11.62
C LEU A 53 -22.81 6.67 12.74
N ARG A 54 -22.37 6.97 13.97
CA ARG A 54 -22.88 6.28 15.16
C ARG A 54 -24.33 6.71 15.39
N PRO A 55 -25.28 5.79 15.66
CA PRO A 55 -26.64 6.16 15.99
C PRO A 55 -26.64 7.09 17.21
N THR A 56 -27.15 8.31 17.06
CA THR A 56 -27.10 9.32 18.14
C THR A 56 -28.41 9.41 18.94
N GLY A 57 -29.42 8.61 18.60
CA GLY A 57 -30.71 8.58 19.29
C GLY A 57 -30.88 7.49 20.36
N PRO A 58 -31.82 7.65 21.31
CA PRO A 58 -32.13 6.68 22.36
C PRO A 58 -32.61 5.32 21.83
N GLN A 59 -32.95 5.23 20.54
CA GLN A 59 -33.46 4.02 19.90
C GLN A 59 -32.44 3.33 18.97
N LYS A 60 -31.16 3.76 18.92
CA LYS A 60 -30.10 3.17 18.08
C LYS A 60 -30.56 2.81 16.65
N ARG A 61 -31.33 3.70 16.01
CA ARG A 61 -31.85 3.46 14.65
C ARG A 61 -30.75 3.71 13.62
N VAL A 62 -30.84 3.04 12.47
CA VAL A 62 -29.99 3.31 11.32
C VAL A 62 -30.28 4.72 10.81
N GLU A 63 -29.23 5.51 10.62
CA GLU A 63 -29.33 6.88 10.09
C GLU A 63 -29.47 6.81 8.56
N TYR A 64 -30.71 6.91 8.06
CA TYR A 64 -31.00 6.81 6.63
C TYR A 64 -30.84 8.16 5.92
N VAL A 65 -30.05 8.15 4.85
CA VAL A 65 -29.86 9.29 3.94
C VAL A 65 -31.04 9.41 2.98
N PHE A 66 -31.54 8.27 2.49
CA PHE A 66 -32.67 8.22 1.57
C PHE A 66 -33.38 6.88 1.67
N VAL A 67 -34.71 6.89 1.71
CA VAL A 67 -35.52 5.67 1.70
C VAL A 67 -36.56 5.78 0.60
N TYR A 68 -36.59 4.80 -0.30
CA TYR A 68 -37.64 4.65 -1.29
C TYR A 68 -38.41 3.36 -1.01
N ARG A 69 -39.71 3.47 -0.76
CA ARG A 69 -40.61 2.33 -0.55
C ARG A 69 -42.03 2.70 -0.99
N PHE A 70 -42.82 1.70 -1.36
CA PHE A 70 -44.20 1.91 -1.83
C PHE A 70 -44.32 2.93 -2.97
N ARG A 71 -43.35 2.93 -3.89
CA ARG A 71 -43.28 3.81 -5.07
C ARG A 71 -43.13 5.30 -4.77
N LYS A 72 -42.66 5.66 -3.57
CA LYS A 72 -42.41 7.04 -3.16
C LYS A 72 -41.18 7.13 -2.25
N THR A 73 -40.61 8.33 -2.16
CA THR A 73 -39.63 8.65 -1.11
C THR A 73 -40.33 8.70 0.24
N ASP A 74 -39.77 8.01 1.23
CA ASP A 74 -40.26 7.98 2.60
C ASP A 74 -39.45 8.91 3.49
N ARG A 75 -39.94 10.14 3.65
CA ARG A 75 -39.24 11.22 4.35
C ARG A 75 -39.20 11.01 5.87
N ASP A 76 -40.14 10.27 6.44
CA ASP A 76 -40.25 10.08 7.90
C ASP A 76 -39.11 9.22 8.47
N MET A 77 -38.46 8.42 7.61
CA MET A 77 -37.32 7.59 8.00
C MET A 77 -35.97 8.25 7.69
N MET A 78 -35.95 9.37 6.96
CA MET A 78 -34.73 10.03 6.50
C MET A 78 -34.22 11.04 7.53
N MET A 79 -32.91 11.24 7.56
CA MET A 79 -32.27 12.31 8.31
C MET A 79 -32.68 13.68 7.74
N ASP A 80 -33.05 14.61 8.61
CA ASP A 80 -33.55 15.95 8.23
C ASP A 80 -32.62 16.72 7.29
N THR A 81 -31.29 16.57 7.46
CA THR A 81 -30.27 17.24 6.63
C THR A 81 -30.30 16.81 5.16
N TYR A 82 -30.84 15.61 4.86
CA TYR A 82 -30.85 15.05 3.51
C TYR A 82 -32.20 15.17 2.79
N ILE A 83 -33.32 15.34 3.51
CA ILE A 83 -34.71 15.27 2.97
C ILE A 83 -34.93 16.11 1.70
N GLN A 84 -34.37 17.32 1.64
CA GLN A 84 -34.62 18.26 0.53
C GLN A 84 -33.54 18.22 -0.56
N ARG A 85 -32.43 17.51 -0.31
CA ARG A 85 -31.28 17.49 -1.22
C ARG A 85 -31.06 16.16 -1.90
N THR A 86 -31.81 15.11 -1.55
CA THR A 86 -31.60 13.77 -2.10
C THR A 86 -32.74 13.30 -3.02
N SER A 87 -32.38 12.61 -4.11
CA SER A 87 -33.35 12.08 -5.06
C SER A 87 -32.81 10.88 -5.87
N LEU A 88 -33.71 10.01 -6.34
CA LEU A 88 -33.43 8.96 -7.32
C LEU A 88 -34.03 9.30 -8.69
N SER A 89 -33.44 8.77 -9.77
CA SER A 89 -33.99 8.87 -11.11
C SER A 89 -35.13 7.87 -11.32
N GLN A 90 -36.34 8.36 -11.58
CA GLN A 90 -37.52 7.52 -11.84
C GLN A 90 -37.34 6.65 -13.09
N ASP A 91 -36.69 7.17 -14.13
CA ASP A 91 -36.39 6.43 -15.35
C ASP A 91 -35.27 5.40 -15.12
N GLY A 92 -34.37 5.66 -14.18
CA GLY A 92 -33.32 4.74 -13.76
C GLY A 92 -33.86 3.50 -13.06
N LEU A 93 -34.87 3.66 -12.20
CA LEU A 93 -35.45 2.56 -11.42
C LEU A 93 -35.95 1.40 -12.28
N ARG A 94 -36.49 1.68 -13.48
CA ARG A 94 -36.97 0.63 -14.41
C ARG A 94 -35.85 -0.28 -14.92
N ARG A 95 -34.61 0.22 -14.95
CA ARG A 95 -33.40 -0.48 -15.42
C ARG A 95 -32.49 -0.90 -14.26
N GLY A 96 -32.98 -0.85 -13.03
CA GLY A 96 -32.23 -1.19 -11.82
C GLY A 96 -31.22 -0.15 -11.38
N ASP A 97 -31.24 1.04 -11.95
CA ASP A 97 -30.40 2.15 -11.52
C ASP A 97 -31.06 2.85 -10.32
N VAL A 98 -30.46 2.63 -9.15
CA VAL A 98 -30.88 3.14 -7.85
C VAL A 98 -29.87 4.16 -7.31
N SER A 99 -29.13 4.81 -8.22
CA SER A 99 -28.13 5.82 -7.90
C SER A 99 -28.72 7.04 -7.21
N LEU A 100 -28.09 7.47 -6.11
CA LEU A 100 -28.56 8.59 -5.30
C LEU A 100 -27.92 9.90 -5.74
N THR A 101 -28.74 10.88 -6.09
CA THR A 101 -28.26 12.26 -6.25
C THR A 101 -28.33 12.98 -4.91
N ILE A 102 -27.24 13.64 -4.50
CA ILE A 102 -27.17 14.55 -3.35
C ILE A 102 -26.84 15.94 -3.90
N ARG A 103 -27.69 16.92 -3.63
CA ARG A 103 -27.52 18.30 -4.08
C ARG A 103 -26.85 19.17 -3.04
N ASN A 104 -26.09 20.17 -3.49
CA ASN A 104 -25.45 21.15 -2.61
C ASN A 104 -24.68 20.48 -1.46
N VAL A 105 -23.73 19.63 -1.83
CA VAL A 105 -22.91 18.83 -0.92
C VAL A 105 -22.08 19.73 0.00
N SER A 106 -21.94 19.34 1.27
CA SER A 106 -21.19 20.07 2.30
C SER A 106 -20.07 19.20 2.89
N LEU A 107 -19.15 19.81 3.63
CA LEU A 107 -18.06 19.07 4.30
C LEU A 107 -18.58 17.99 5.27
N GLN A 108 -19.80 18.12 5.80
CA GLN A 108 -20.43 17.12 6.67
C GLN A 108 -20.92 15.88 5.90
N ASP A 109 -21.14 16.02 4.59
CA ASP A 109 -21.57 14.92 3.74
C ASP A 109 -20.41 13.98 3.39
N GLN A 110 -19.15 14.34 3.74
CA GLN A 110 -17.99 13.46 3.61
C GLN A 110 -18.18 12.19 4.43
N GLY A 111 -17.88 11.03 3.82
CA GLY A 111 -17.88 9.75 4.51
C GLY A 111 -18.39 8.60 3.65
N ARG A 112 -18.80 7.51 4.32
CA ARG A 112 -19.25 6.29 3.65
C ARG A 112 -20.77 6.32 3.49
N PHE A 113 -21.22 5.88 2.33
CA PHE A 113 -22.63 5.69 2.01
C PHE A 113 -22.86 4.23 1.65
N ARG A 114 -23.94 3.64 2.14
CA ARG A 114 -24.36 2.28 1.84
C ARG A 114 -25.67 2.31 1.07
N CYS A 115 -25.69 1.68 -0.09
CA CYS A 115 -26.87 1.37 -0.88
C CYS A 115 -27.29 -0.07 -0.55
N PHE A 116 -28.49 -0.29 -0.06
CA PHE A 116 -29.01 -1.60 0.32
C PHE A 116 -30.36 -1.86 -0.32
N ILE A 117 -30.55 -3.07 -0.86
CA ILE A 117 -31.83 -3.53 -1.40
C ILE A 117 -32.32 -4.72 -0.56
N PRO A 118 -33.21 -4.49 0.42
CA PRO A 118 -33.62 -5.52 1.38
C PRO A 118 -34.18 -6.79 0.74
N ARG A 119 -34.94 -6.66 -0.35
CA ARG A 119 -35.57 -7.80 -1.03
C ARG A 119 -34.56 -8.72 -1.71
N LEU A 120 -33.39 -8.20 -2.06
CA LEU A 120 -32.30 -8.96 -2.69
C LEU A 120 -31.23 -9.36 -1.68
N GLY A 121 -31.16 -8.69 -0.52
CA GLY A 121 -30.12 -8.94 0.48
C GLY A 121 -28.72 -8.52 0.01
N ILE A 122 -28.64 -7.64 -1.00
CA ILE A 122 -27.38 -7.15 -1.57
C ILE A 122 -27.17 -5.69 -1.17
N GLU A 123 -25.91 -5.33 -0.93
CA GLU A 123 -25.48 -3.98 -0.61
C GLU A 123 -24.24 -3.58 -1.42
N ALA A 124 -24.06 -2.27 -1.59
CA ALA A 124 -22.84 -1.67 -2.10
C ALA A 124 -22.47 -0.46 -1.23
N GLU A 125 -21.18 -0.25 -1.03
CA GLU A 125 -20.66 0.86 -0.24
C GLU A 125 -19.78 1.77 -1.07
N LEU A 126 -19.94 3.07 -0.86
CA LEU A 126 -19.28 4.15 -1.59
C LEU A 126 -18.65 5.14 -0.63
N LEU A 127 -17.56 5.78 -1.05
CA LEU A 127 -16.87 6.83 -0.29
C LEU A 127 -17.03 8.17 -1.01
N LEU A 128 -17.63 9.16 -0.35
CA LEU A 128 -17.70 10.54 -0.80
C LEU A 128 -16.64 11.37 -0.07
N VAL A 129 -15.79 12.06 -0.82
CA VAL A 129 -14.75 12.96 -0.33
C VAL A 129 -15.13 14.38 -0.71
N VAL A 130 -15.23 15.27 0.28
CA VAL A 130 -15.64 16.67 0.06
C VAL A 130 -14.51 17.59 0.51
N GLY A 131 -13.95 18.40 -0.39
CA GLY A 131 -12.80 19.27 -0.10
C GLY A 131 -12.90 20.64 -0.76
N GLU A 132 -12.40 21.69 -0.08
CA GLU A 132 -12.44 23.08 -0.56
C GLU A 132 -11.43 23.39 -1.68
N GLU A 133 -10.47 22.51 -1.93
CA GLU A 133 -9.61 22.61 -3.10
C GLU A 133 -10.27 21.89 -4.27
N ARG A 134 -10.45 22.61 -5.39
CA ARG A 134 -10.69 22.00 -6.69
C ARG A 134 -9.52 21.07 -7.01
N VAL A 135 -9.58 19.83 -6.53
CA VAL A 135 -8.92 18.72 -7.18
C VAL A 135 -9.71 18.51 -8.46
N GLN A 136 -9.33 19.25 -9.50
CA GLN A 136 -9.65 18.85 -10.86
C GLN A 136 -9.16 17.41 -10.98
N THR A 137 -10.09 16.45 -11.03
CA THR A 137 -9.80 15.17 -11.65
C THR A 137 -9.60 15.46 -13.13
N ALA A 138 -8.39 15.85 -13.49
CA ALA A 138 -7.89 15.56 -14.82
C ALA A 138 -7.78 14.04 -14.89
N GLY A 139 -8.62 13.42 -15.71
CA GLY A 139 -8.36 12.06 -16.15
C GLY A 139 -6.93 11.99 -16.66
N SER A 140 -6.21 10.95 -16.24
CA SER A 140 -4.97 10.47 -16.85
C SER A 140 -4.07 11.57 -17.45
N ASP A 141 -3.15 12.14 -16.67
CA ASP A 141 -1.96 12.78 -17.25
C ASP A 141 -0.70 12.54 -16.39
N PRO A 142 0.46 12.23 -16.99
CA PRO A 142 1.59 11.57 -16.37
C PRO A 142 2.58 12.58 -15.79
N ASN A 143 2.24 13.31 -14.73
CA ASN A 143 3.08 14.44 -14.32
C ASN A 143 3.22 14.69 -12.82
N LEU A 144 3.29 13.61 -12.03
CA LEU A 144 4.00 13.69 -10.74
C LEU A 144 5.49 14.00 -10.95
N LEU A 145 6.04 13.62 -12.11
CA LEU A 145 7.39 13.98 -12.56
C LEU A 145 7.54 15.48 -12.84
N ASP A 146 6.49 16.24 -13.18
CA ASP A 146 6.60 17.68 -13.49
C ASP A 146 6.68 18.56 -12.24
N PHE A 147 6.11 18.15 -11.11
CA PHE A 147 6.29 18.90 -9.85
C PHE A 147 7.72 18.73 -9.31
N PHE A 148 8.28 17.52 -9.40
CA PHE A 148 9.70 17.25 -9.12
C PHE A 148 10.62 17.89 -10.18
N SER A 149 10.22 17.90 -11.46
CA SER A 149 10.95 18.55 -12.55
C SER A 149 10.98 20.06 -12.37
N SER A 150 9.90 20.69 -11.91
CA SER A 150 9.83 22.14 -11.68
C SER A 150 10.75 22.60 -10.53
N VAL A 151 10.80 21.84 -9.43
CA VAL A 151 11.72 22.11 -8.31
C VAL A 151 13.16 21.84 -8.72
N LEU A 152 13.42 20.76 -9.46
CA LEU A 152 14.73 20.43 -10.01
C LEU A 152 15.21 21.46 -11.05
N LEU A 153 14.32 21.97 -11.91
CA LEU A 153 14.59 23.03 -12.88
C LEU A 153 14.87 24.37 -12.20
N LEU A 154 14.14 24.72 -11.13
CA LEU A 154 14.41 25.92 -10.33
C LEU A 154 15.77 25.82 -9.61
N LEU A 155 16.12 24.66 -9.07
CA LEU A 155 17.43 24.39 -8.48
C LEU A 155 18.55 24.42 -9.52
N LEU A 156 18.35 23.80 -10.68
CA LEU A 156 19.30 23.83 -11.80
C LEU A 156 19.48 25.26 -12.34
N PHE A 157 18.42 26.05 -12.42
CA PHE A 157 18.47 27.46 -12.82
C PHE A 157 19.22 28.33 -11.80
N GLN A 158 19.04 28.09 -10.50
CA GLN A 158 19.82 28.74 -9.45
C GLN A 158 21.30 28.33 -9.47
N ILE A 159 21.60 27.05 -9.72
CA ILE A 159 22.98 26.56 -9.90
C ILE A 159 23.63 27.19 -11.13
N GLN A 160 22.90 27.28 -12.25
CA GLN A 160 23.40 27.82 -13.51
C GLN A 160 23.64 29.33 -13.45
N THR A 161 22.80 30.06 -12.71
CA THR A 161 23.00 31.50 -12.45
C THR A 161 24.15 31.76 -11.47
N LEU A 162 24.35 30.92 -10.45
CA LEU A 162 25.52 30.99 -9.56
C LEU A 162 26.83 30.68 -10.29
N PHE A 163 26.81 29.69 -11.19
CA PHE A 163 27.96 29.36 -12.05
C PHE A 163 28.28 30.50 -13.03
N GLN A 164 27.26 31.08 -13.68
CA GLN A 164 27.40 32.25 -14.56
C GLN A 164 27.95 33.48 -13.82
N ARG A 165 27.45 33.78 -12.60
CA ARG A 165 27.97 34.88 -11.77
C ARG A 165 29.42 34.66 -11.32
N ARG A 166 29.82 33.42 -11.04
CA ARG A 166 31.22 33.07 -10.73
C ARG A 166 32.13 33.16 -11.94
N GLN A 167 31.70 32.70 -13.12
CA GLN A 167 32.44 32.84 -14.39
C GLN A 167 32.66 34.31 -14.79
N GLN A 168 31.63 35.16 -14.65
CA GLN A 168 31.73 36.61 -14.90
C GLN A 168 32.72 37.28 -13.94
N ARG A 169 32.69 36.90 -12.65
CA ARG A 169 33.61 37.43 -11.63
C ARG A 169 35.06 36.99 -11.89
N TRP A 170 35.27 35.76 -12.36
CA TRP A 170 36.57 35.23 -12.79
C TRP A 170 37.13 35.99 -14.01
N PHE A 171 36.30 36.25 -15.03
CA PHE A 171 36.70 36.99 -16.24
C PHE A 171 37.12 38.44 -15.95
N VAL A 172 36.46 39.11 -14.98
CA VAL A 172 36.82 40.47 -14.58
C VAL A 172 38.17 40.50 -13.83
N THR A 173 38.47 39.50 -13.01
CA THR A 173 39.79 39.39 -12.34
C THR A 173 40.91 39.00 -13.31
N GLU A 174 40.69 38.09 -14.25
CA GLU A 174 41.74 37.64 -15.20
C GLU A 174 42.08 38.70 -16.26
N THR A 175 41.09 39.46 -16.72
CA THR A 175 41.31 40.53 -17.72
C THR A 175 42.02 41.75 -17.13
N SER A 176 41.85 41.99 -15.83
CA SER A 176 42.56 43.06 -15.11
C SER A 176 44.04 42.71 -14.79
N SER A 177 44.39 41.43 -14.70
CA SER A 177 45.76 40.95 -14.46
C SER A 177 46.55 40.70 -15.74
N LEU A 178 45.89 40.35 -16.86
CA LEU A 178 46.55 40.06 -18.14
C LEU A 178 47.02 41.29 -18.96
N GLN A 179 46.67 42.53 -18.56
CA GLN A 179 47.25 43.74 -19.18
C GLN A 179 48.57 44.21 -18.55
N ARG A 180 49.03 43.60 -17.45
CA ARG A 180 50.35 43.90 -16.85
C ARG A 180 51.16 42.62 -16.66
N HIS A 181 51.74 42.11 -17.74
CA HIS A 181 53.17 41.75 -17.83
C HIS A 181 53.44 40.78 -18.99
N ARG A 182 54.16 41.30 -19.99
CA ARG A 182 54.95 40.53 -20.95
C ARG A 182 56.21 40.01 -20.25
N ARG A 183 56.36 38.67 -20.11
CA ARG A 183 57.60 37.85 -20.26
C ARG A 183 57.44 36.47 -19.56
N LYS A 184 57.85 35.40 -20.26
CA LYS A 184 58.03 33.99 -19.80
C LYS A 184 59.15 33.86 -18.73
N PRO A 185 59.41 32.71 -18.03
CA PRO A 185 58.93 31.32 -18.27
C PRO A 185 58.50 30.48 -17.03
N ALA A 186 57.97 29.28 -17.31
CA ALA A 186 57.89 28.05 -16.50
C ALA A 186 57.54 28.13 -14.99
N GLY A 187 56.32 27.71 -14.65
CA GLY A 187 55.90 27.39 -13.29
C GLY A 187 54.59 26.62 -13.32
N THR A 188 54.61 25.40 -12.79
CA THR A 188 53.51 24.45 -12.66
C THR A 188 52.22 25.12 -12.15
N VAL A 189 51.15 25.11 -12.94
CA VAL A 189 49.81 25.50 -12.50
C VAL A 189 49.24 24.32 -11.71
N SER A 190 49.55 24.28 -10.42
CA SER A 190 48.90 23.41 -9.43
C SER A 190 48.14 24.28 -8.45
N LEU A 191 47.05 24.89 -8.91
CA LEU A 191 46.08 25.58 -8.07
C LEU A 191 44.69 25.27 -8.65
N HIS A 192 43.70 25.14 -7.76
CA HIS A 192 42.26 25.04 -8.05
C HIS A 192 41.62 23.66 -8.25
N PHE A 193 42.07 22.60 -7.56
CA PHE A 193 41.21 21.42 -7.35
C PHE A 193 40.58 21.41 -5.94
N GLU A 194 41.28 21.88 -4.92
CA GLU A 194 40.77 21.93 -3.54
C GLU A 194 39.59 22.89 -3.36
N ASP A 195 39.63 24.09 -3.96
CA ASP A 195 38.53 25.07 -3.87
C ASP A 195 37.25 24.61 -4.57
N VAL A 196 37.40 23.90 -5.71
CA VAL A 196 36.26 23.30 -6.43
C VAL A 196 35.68 22.14 -5.64
N THR A 197 36.53 21.31 -5.04
CA THR A 197 36.11 20.19 -4.20
C THR A 197 35.41 20.67 -2.92
N ALA A 198 35.90 21.75 -2.31
CA ALA A 198 35.27 22.39 -1.16
C ALA A 198 33.88 22.95 -1.50
N ALA A 199 33.76 23.68 -2.61
CA ALA A 199 32.47 24.23 -3.05
C ALA A 199 31.45 23.14 -3.42
N VAL A 200 31.90 22.03 -4.01
CA VAL A 200 31.04 20.87 -4.32
C VAL A 200 30.61 20.15 -3.04
N THR A 201 31.48 20.07 -2.03
CA THR A 201 31.15 19.45 -0.74
C THR A 201 30.14 20.30 0.03
N GLU A 202 30.30 21.61 0.03
CA GLU A 202 29.35 22.55 0.65
C GLU A 202 27.97 22.49 -0.03
N LEU A 203 27.94 22.41 -1.36
CA LEU A 203 26.69 22.25 -2.11
C LEU A 203 26.01 20.89 -1.83
N LYS A 204 26.82 19.83 -1.65
CA LYS A 204 26.31 18.49 -1.31
C LYS A 204 25.61 18.48 0.05
N GLU A 205 26.19 19.14 1.05
CA GLU A 205 25.58 19.21 2.38
C GLU A 205 24.24 19.99 2.35
N ILE A 206 24.17 21.10 1.62
CA ILE A 206 22.93 21.88 1.45
C ILE A 206 21.83 21.05 0.77
N VAL A 207 22.18 20.30 -0.28
CA VAL A 207 21.22 19.42 -0.97
C VAL A 207 20.75 18.29 -0.05
N LEU A 208 21.64 17.69 0.73
CA LEU A 208 21.28 16.65 1.70
C LEU A 208 20.39 17.17 2.83
N ASP A 209 20.58 18.42 3.25
CA ASP A 209 19.78 19.06 4.30
C ASP A 209 18.36 19.38 3.80
N VAL A 210 18.24 19.99 2.61
CA VAL A 210 16.93 20.27 1.99
C VAL A 210 16.15 18.99 1.70
N LEU A 211 16.82 17.92 1.24
CA LEU A 211 16.16 16.63 1.02
C LEU A 211 15.67 16.00 2.33
N ARG A 212 16.43 16.16 3.43
CA ARG A 212 16.05 15.64 4.75
C ARG A 212 14.90 16.42 5.36
N ASP A 213 14.90 17.74 5.24
CA ASP A 213 13.86 18.62 5.76
C ASP A 213 12.56 18.50 4.97
N THR A 214 12.63 18.40 3.65
CA THR A 214 11.44 18.12 2.82
C THR A 214 10.89 16.73 3.10
N TRP A 215 11.74 15.72 3.25
CA TRP A 215 11.33 14.36 3.61
C TRP A 215 10.70 14.28 5.00
N THR A 216 11.27 14.94 6.00
CA THR A 216 10.71 14.96 7.37
C THR A 216 9.40 15.73 7.44
N ASN A 217 9.25 16.84 6.70
CA ASN A 217 7.99 17.57 6.62
C ASN A 217 6.88 16.80 5.87
N ILE A 218 7.23 16.09 4.80
CA ILE A 218 6.30 15.17 4.12
C ILE A 218 5.94 14.02 5.06
N SER A 219 6.92 13.43 5.74
CA SER A 219 6.71 12.37 6.73
C SER A 219 5.80 12.82 7.86
N LEU A 220 5.99 14.02 8.41
CA LEU A 220 5.15 14.61 9.46
C LEU A 220 3.73 14.96 8.98
N LYS A 221 3.56 15.35 7.73
CA LYS A 221 2.22 15.57 7.14
C LYS A 221 1.52 14.25 6.81
N VAL A 222 2.26 13.24 6.37
CA VAL A 222 1.75 11.89 6.08
C VAL A 222 1.35 11.16 7.38
N THR A 223 2.09 11.34 8.48
CA THR A 223 1.71 10.75 9.78
C THR A 223 0.43 11.36 10.37
N GLY A 224 0.11 12.62 10.07
CA GLY A 224 -1.15 13.27 10.45
C GLY A 224 -2.36 12.87 9.59
N VAL A 225 -2.12 12.39 8.36
CA VAL A 225 -3.14 11.93 7.40
C VAL A 225 -3.23 10.39 7.34
N ASP A 226 -2.63 9.69 8.31
CA ASP A 226 -2.72 8.23 8.49
C ASP A 226 -4.12 7.78 9.00
N VAL A 227 -5.16 8.45 8.50
CA VAL A 227 -6.56 8.04 8.59
C VAL A 227 -6.76 6.92 7.57
N LEU A 228 -6.61 5.67 8.05
CA LEU A 228 -7.19 4.45 7.47
C LEU A 228 -7.02 4.28 5.94
N LEU A 229 -5.81 4.46 5.41
CA LEU A 229 -5.51 4.05 4.04
C LEU A 229 -5.88 2.57 3.84
N ALA A 230 -6.62 2.24 2.78
CA ALA A 230 -7.02 0.87 2.50
C ALA A 230 -5.80 -0.07 2.41
N GLU A 231 -6.00 -1.34 2.76
CA GLU A 231 -5.00 -2.38 2.53
C GLU A 231 -4.59 -2.38 1.04
N PRO A 232 -3.28 -2.45 0.72
CA PRO A 232 -2.83 -2.49 -0.66
C PRO A 232 -3.50 -3.62 -1.45
N LYS A 233 -3.77 -3.39 -2.74
CA LYS A 233 -4.38 -4.40 -3.62
C LYS A 233 -3.38 -5.10 -4.55
N THR A 234 -2.21 -4.50 -4.73
CA THR A 234 -1.16 -5.01 -5.62
C THR A 234 0.07 -5.37 -4.81
N ARG A 235 0.84 -6.35 -5.29
CA ARG A 235 2.10 -6.76 -4.66
C ARG A 235 3.06 -5.57 -4.50
N ASP A 236 3.15 -4.70 -5.51
CA ASP A 236 3.99 -3.49 -5.44
C ASP A 236 3.53 -2.54 -4.32
N GLY A 237 2.21 -2.42 -4.14
CA GLY A 237 1.61 -1.70 -3.01
C GLY A 237 2.04 -2.26 -1.66
N PHE A 238 2.08 -3.59 -1.52
CA PHE A 238 2.58 -4.25 -0.31
C PHE A 238 4.08 -4.03 -0.11
N LEU A 239 4.88 -4.08 -1.19
CA LEU A 239 6.33 -3.89 -1.13
C LEU A 239 6.73 -2.49 -0.66
N HIS A 240 5.89 -1.46 -0.82
CA HIS A 240 6.11 -0.14 -0.21
C HIS A 240 6.11 -0.19 1.33
N HIS A 241 5.45 -1.18 1.93
CA HIS A 241 5.45 -1.41 3.38
C HIS A 241 6.45 -2.49 3.80
N SER A 242 7.39 -2.87 2.93
CA SER A 242 8.29 -3.95 3.23
C SER A 242 9.18 -3.65 4.44
N LYS A 243 9.29 -4.63 5.33
CA LYS A 243 10.18 -4.60 6.48
C LYS A 243 11.26 -5.65 6.33
N GLU A 244 12.52 -5.27 6.52
CA GLU A 244 13.59 -6.26 6.69
C GLU A 244 13.47 -6.87 8.09
N ILE A 245 13.35 -8.21 8.12
CA ILE A 245 13.17 -8.98 9.35
C ILE A 245 14.38 -9.90 9.52
N THR A 246 14.86 -10.01 10.76
CA THR A 246 15.91 -10.95 11.16
C THR A 246 15.44 -11.84 12.29
N LEU A 247 15.79 -13.13 12.24
CA LEU A 247 15.42 -14.10 13.26
C LEU A 247 16.33 -13.93 14.48
N ASP A 248 15.75 -14.05 15.67
CA ASP A 248 16.48 -13.91 16.94
C ASP A 248 17.09 -15.26 17.37
N PRO A 249 18.42 -15.40 17.38
CA PRO A 249 19.08 -16.62 17.86
C PRO A 249 18.81 -16.91 19.34
N ASN A 250 18.40 -15.92 20.14
CA ASN A 250 18.05 -16.12 21.55
C ASN A 250 16.73 -16.87 21.72
N THR A 251 15.79 -16.70 20.77
CA THR A 251 14.49 -17.36 20.82
C THR A 251 14.49 -18.71 20.10
N ALA A 252 15.38 -18.91 19.13
CA ALA A 252 15.42 -20.10 18.28
C ALA A 252 15.54 -21.40 19.07
N ASN A 253 14.65 -22.36 18.80
CA ASN A 253 14.77 -23.70 19.35
C ASN A 253 16.13 -24.33 18.99
N ARG A 254 16.68 -25.17 19.88
CA ARG A 254 17.97 -25.83 19.66
C ARG A 254 18.03 -26.68 18.40
N ASN A 255 16.94 -27.19 17.86
CA ASN A 255 16.97 -27.95 16.61
C ASN A 255 16.83 -27.08 15.35
N LEU A 256 16.91 -25.75 15.49
CA LEU A 256 16.92 -24.83 14.36
C LEU A 256 18.34 -24.30 14.16
N PHE A 257 18.79 -24.31 12.91
CA PHE A 257 20.03 -23.67 12.51
C PHE A 257 19.69 -22.40 11.74
N LEU A 258 20.22 -21.26 12.20
CA LEU A 258 20.06 -19.96 11.56
C LEU A 258 21.27 -19.65 10.68
N SER A 259 21.03 -19.18 9.46
CA SER A 259 22.07 -18.82 8.49
C SER A 259 21.70 -17.56 7.69
N GLU A 260 22.58 -17.16 6.78
CA GLU A 260 22.37 -16.02 5.85
C GLU A 260 22.07 -14.69 6.56
N GLY A 261 22.78 -14.44 7.66
CA GLY A 261 22.54 -13.27 8.51
C GLY A 261 21.26 -13.40 9.33
N ASN A 262 20.95 -14.62 9.79
CA ASN A 262 19.74 -14.98 10.52
C ASN A 262 18.43 -14.70 9.76
N ARG A 263 18.46 -14.73 8.43
CA ARG A 263 17.24 -14.67 7.62
C ARG A 263 16.71 -16.04 7.24
N LYS A 264 17.59 -17.05 7.25
CA LYS A 264 17.24 -18.41 6.90
C LYS A 264 17.28 -19.31 8.12
N VAL A 265 16.30 -20.20 8.20
CA VAL A 265 16.17 -21.20 9.25
C VAL A 265 15.99 -22.57 8.63
N ILE A 266 16.78 -23.52 9.13
CA ILE A 266 16.77 -24.92 8.68
C ILE A 266 16.54 -25.80 9.91
N ARG A 267 15.62 -26.76 9.81
CA ARG A 267 15.42 -27.73 10.89
C ARG A 267 16.46 -28.85 10.81
N MET A 268 17.25 -28.96 11.85
CA MET A 268 18.31 -29.95 12.02
C MET A 268 17.88 -31.08 12.96
N MET A 269 18.36 -32.30 12.71
CA MET A 269 18.15 -33.41 13.65
C MET A 269 18.96 -33.22 14.94
N GLN A 270 20.19 -32.72 14.81
CA GLN A 270 21.07 -32.45 15.93
C GLN A 270 20.77 -31.08 16.55
N GLN A 271 20.92 -31.00 17.88
CA GLN A 271 20.80 -29.73 18.59
C GLN A 271 22.00 -28.84 18.27
N GLN A 272 21.72 -27.57 18.01
CA GLN A 272 22.68 -26.52 17.78
C GLN A 272 23.19 -25.96 19.11
N PHE A 273 24.45 -25.54 19.11
CA PHE A 273 25.11 -24.95 20.27
C PHE A 273 24.72 -23.48 20.43
N TYR A 274 23.53 -23.26 20.97
CA TYR A 274 23.13 -21.94 21.44
C TYR A 274 23.35 -21.79 22.94
N LEU A 275 23.71 -20.58 23.36
CA LEU A 275 23.77 -20.20 24.77
C LEU A 275 22.37 -20.30 25.39
N ASP A 276 22.33 -20.76 26.64
CA ASP A 276 21.09 -20.87 27.39
C ASP A 276 20.47 -19.48 27.56
N ASN A 277 19.19 -19.38 27.22
CA ASN A 277 18.45 -18.12 27.27
C ASN A 277 17.00 -18.41 27.67
N PRO A 278 16.41 -17.66 28.64
CA PRO A 278 15.03 -17.87 29.07
C PRO A 278 14.00 -17.62 27.96
N ASP A 279 14.33 -16.86 26.92
CA ASP A 279 13.46 -16.60 25.79
C ASP A 279 13.48 -17.71 24.72
N ARG A 280 14.27 -18.78 24.92
CA ARG A 280 14.43 -19.85 23.95
C ARG A 280 13.27 -20.82 23.96
N PHE A 281 12.67 -21.08 22.80
CA PHE A 281 11.67 -22.13 22.66
C PHE A 281 12.27 -23.52 22.92
N THR A 282 11.57 -24.36 23.68
CA THR A 282 12.06 -25.69 24.09
C THR A 282 11.43 -26.84 23.31
N ASP A 283 10.11 -26.77 23.11
CA ASP A 283 9.34 -27.93 22.67
C ASP A 283 9.16 -27.89 21.14
N TYR A 284 8.66 -26.75 20.65
CA TYR A 284 8.35 -26.53 19.23
C TYR A 284 9.56 -25.97 18.46
N LYS A 285 9.67 -26.36 17.18
CA LYS A 285 10.82 -26.02 16.32
C LYS A 285 10.57 -24.67 15.65
N GLN A 286 10.55 -23.65 16.49
CA GLN A 286 10.17 -22.29 16.11
C GLN A 286 11.13 -21.23 16.63
N VAL A 287 11.02 -20.03 16.07
CA VAL A 287 11.86 -18.86 16.31
C VAL A 287 11.05 -17.58 16.07
N LEU A 288 11.34 -16.51 16.82
CA LEU A 288 10.78 -15.17 16.62
C LEU A 288 11.79 -14.24 15.94
N SER A 289 11.29 -13.15 15.36
CA SER A 289 12.09 -12.03 14.88
C SER A 289 12.69 -11.21 16.02
N ARG A 290 13.74 -10.45 15.71
CA ARG A 290 14.31 -9.44 16.63
C ARG A 290 13.49 -8.16 16.61
N GLU A 291 13.00 -7.79 15.44
CA GLU A 291 12.26 -6.56 15.21
C GLU A 291 10.83 -6.69 15.74
N SER A 292 10.36 -5.63 16.40
CA SER A 292 8.96 -5.46 16.77
C SER A 292 8.17 -4.79 15.65
N LEU A 293 6.94 -5.26 15.46
CA LEU A 293 6.04 -4.87 14.39
C LEU A 293 4.85 -4.12 15.01
N THR A 294 4.83 -2.79 14.86
CA THR A 294 3.88 -1.88 15.55
C THR A 294 3.15 -0.92 14.60
N GLY A 295 3.29 -1.12 13.29
CA GLY A 295 2.65 -0.29 12.26
C GLY A 295 2.23 -1.15 11.07
N ARG A 296 2.32 -0.56 9.87
CA ARG A 296 2.15 -1.29 8.61
C ARG A 296 3.44 -1.96 8.21
N CYS A 297 3.41 -3.28 8.05
CA CYS A 297 4.57 -4.07 7.70
C CYS A 297 4.17 -5.15 6.70
N TYR A 298 5.05 -5.36 5.73
CA TYR A 298 4.96 -6.47 4.79
C TYR A 298 6.27 -7.24 4.76
N TRP A 299 6.22 -8.56 4.71
CA TRP A 299 7.39 -9.40 4.46
C TRP A 299 6.98 -10.69 3.75
N GLU A 300 7.92 -11.29 3.04
CA GLU A 300 7.74 -12.57 2.35
C GLU A 300 8.63 -13.64 2.99
N VAL A 301 8.08 -14.84 3.16
CA VAL A 301 8.80 -16.03 3.60
C VAL A 301 8.77 -17.05 2.47
N GLU A 302 9.93 -17.44 1.98
CA GLU A 302 10.08 -18.55 1.03
C GLU A 302 10.48 -19.82 1.79
N TRP A 303 9.89 -20.95 1.45
CA TRP A 303 10.09 -22.20 2.16
C TRP A 303 10.23 -23.39 1.22
N THR A 304 10.94 -24.41 1.70
CA THR A 304 11.13 -25.68 1.00
C THR A 304 10.96 -26.86 1.95
N GLY A 305 10.66 -28.05 1.41
CA GLY A 305 10.51 -29.27 2.19
C GLY A 305 9.06 -29.69 2.37
N ARG A 306 8.68 -30.11 3.59
CA ARG A 306 7.35 -30.66 3.92
C ARG A 306 6.34 -29.60 4.35
N GLY A 307 6.80 -28.54 5.00
CA GLY A 307 5.92 -27.46 5.43
C GLY A 307 6.62 -26.40 6.27
N VAL A 308 5.92 -25.29 6.46
CA VAL A 308 6.33 -24.16 7.30
C VAL A 308 5.10 -23.63 8.06
N GLY A 309 5.30 -23.14 9.27
CA GLY A 309 4.35 -22.28 9.97
C GLY A 309 4.86 -20.84 9.93
N VAL A 310 4.08 -19.93 9.40
CA VAL A 310 4.37 -18.48 9.40
C VAL A 310 3.41 -17.82 10.37
N ALA A 311 3.95 -17.13 11.37
CA ALA A 311 3.16 -16.60 12.47
C ALA A 311 3.47 -15.14 12.77
N VAL A 312 2.57 -14.52 13.54
CA VAL A 312 2.88 -13.36 14.36
C VAL A 312 2.50 -13.65 15.81
N SER A 313 3.29 -13.17 16.75
CA SER A 313 3.11 -13.46 18.17
C SER A 313 3.46 -12.26 19.04
N TYR A 314 2.80 -12.14 20.19
CA TYR A 314 3.33 -11.33 21.28
C TYR A 314 4.62 -11.95 21.84
N GLN A 315 5.48 -11.10 22.40
CA GLN A 315 6.77 -11.54 22.94
C GLN A 315 6.62 -12.50 24.13
N ASN A 316 5.54 -12.36 24.92
CA ASN A 316 5.28 -13.11 26.15
C ASN A 316 4.52 -14.44 25.94
N ILE A 317 4.60 -15.01 24.74
CA ILE A 317 4.22 -16.40 24.48
C ILE A 317 5.09 -17.34 25.34
N ARG A 318 4.49 -18.42 25.86
CA ARG A 318 5.24 -19.42 26.63
C ARG A 318 6.21 -20.16 25.72
N ARG A 319 7.44 -20.38 26.19
CA ARG A 319 8.50 -20.99 25.39
C ARG A 319 8.32 -22.50 25.16
N SER A 320 7.40 -23.12 25.87
CA SER A 320 6.96 -24.50 25.68
C SER A 320 5.76 -24.64 24.73
N GLU A 321 5.11 -23.54 24.33
CA GLU A 321 3.90 -23.57 23.47
C GLU A 321 4.23 -23.29 22.00
N GLY A 322 3.43 -23.86 21.10
CA GLY A 322 3.58 -23.65 19.65
C GLY A 322 2.76 -22.48 19.16
N PHE A 323 3.18 -21.84 18.06
CA PHE A 323 2.40 -20.75 17.46
C PHE A 323 1.00 -21.21 17.02
N GLY A 324 -0.03 -20.44 17.36
CA GLY A 324 -1.44 -20.73 17.08
C GLY A 324 -2.15 -21.62 18.11
N PHE A 325 -1.41 -22.28 19.01
CA PHE A 325 -1.95 -23.11 20.10
C PHE A 325 -2.07 -22.33 21.41
N ASN A 326 -2.45 -21.04 21.30
CA ASN A 326 -2.63 -20.09 22.39
C ASN A 326 -3.32 -18.82 21.86
N ASP A 327 -3.75 -17.97 22.78
CA ASP A 327 -4.41 -16.69 22.54
C ASP A 327 -3.44 -15.52 22.22
N LYS A 328 -2.13 -15.79 22.11
CA LYS A 328 -1.08 -14.77 21.90
C LYS A 328 -0.44 -14.79 20.51
N SER A 329 -0.80 -15.77 19.68
CA SER A 329 -0.18 -15.97 18.38
C SER A 329 -1.17 -16.41 17.33
N TRP A 330 -0.96 -15.92 16.11
CA TRP A 330 -1.74 -16.24 14.92
C TRP A 330 -0.80 -16.90 13.93
N SER A 331 -1.10 -18.12 13.49
CA SER A 331 -0.17 -18.92 12.68
C SER A 331 -0.85 -19.54 11.47
N LEU A 332 -0.29 -19.33 10.29
CA LEU A 332 -0.64 -20.05 9.08
C LEU A 332 0.38 -21.16 8.84
N TYR A 333 -0.08 -22.40 8.88
CA TYR A 333 0.69 -23.59 8.54
C TYR A 333 0.44 -23.96 7.08
N CYS A 334 1.51 -24.01 6.31
CA CYS A 334 1.50 -24.36 4.89
C CYS A 334 2.26 -25.67 4.70
N THR A 335 1.59 -26.67 4.13
CA THR A 335 2.20 -27.94 3.71
C THR A 335 1.97 -28.14 2.21
N LYS A 336 2.50 -29.23 1.65
CA LYS A 336 2.19 -29.61 0.26
C LYS A 336 0.72 -30.00 0.06
N ASP A 337 0.04 -30.40 1.12
CA ASP A 337 -1.32 -30.94 1.08
C ASP A 337 -2.39 -29.85 1.31
N GLY A 338 -1.99 -28.68 1.81
CA GLY A 338 -2.90 -27.56 2.03
C GLY A 338 -2.39 -26.52 3.03
N ASN A 339 -3.25 -25.54 3.30
CA ASN A 339 -3.00 -24.48 4.26
C ASN A 339 -3.99 -24.58 5.42
N THR A 340 -3.51 -24.37 6.64
CA THR A 340 -4.33 -24.41 7.86
C THR A 340 -3.95 -23.25 8.76
N PHE A 341 -4.95 -22.50 9.21
CA PHE A 341 -4.78 -21.40 10.14
C PHE A 341 -5.08 -21.85 11.57
N PHE A 342 -4.25 -21.40 12.52
CA PHE A 342 -4.38 -21.71 13.94
C PHE A 342 -4.42 -20.43 14.78
N LEU A 343 -5.39 -20.38 15.70
CA LEU A 343 -5.52 -19.37 16.75
C LEU A 343 -6.21 -20.02 17.95
N ASP A 344 -5.62 -19.92 19.14
CA ASP A 344 -6.20 -20.43 20.39
C ASP A 344 -6.66 -21.90 20.31
N ASP A 345 -5.80 -22.76 19.75
CA ASP A 345 -6.08 -24.19 19.48
C ASP A 345 -7.18 -24.47 18.45
N ILE A 346 -7.79 -23.43 17.88
CA ILE A 346 -8.80 -23.57 16.83
C ILE A 346 -8.09 -23.74 15.49
N GLU A 347 -8.27 -24.93 14.92
CA GLU A 347 -7.83 -25.25 13.57
C GLU A 347 -8.87 -24.81 12.53
N THR A 348 -8.47 -23.97 11.58
CA THR A 348 -9.31 -23.53 10.47
C THR A 348 -8.63 -23.90 9.14
N PRO A 349 -9.15 -24.87 8.38
CA PRO A 349 -8.68 -25.15 7.04
C PRO A 349 -8.81 -23.91 6.15
N VAL A 350 -7.76 -23.57 5.41
CA VAL A 350 -7.72 -22.39 4.54
C VAL A 350 -7.72 -22.84 3.08
N PRO A 351 -8.85 -22.68 2.36
CA PRO A 351 -8.90 -22.95 0.93
C PRO A 351 -7.98 -21.98 0.18
N GLY A 352 -7.18 -22.49 -0.75
CA GLY A 352 -6.36 -21.63 -1.59
C GLY A 352 -5.16 -22.35 -2.21
N PRO A 353 -4.44 -21.67 -3.11
CA PRO A 353 -3.26 -22.24 -3.76
C PRO A 353 -2.11 -22.41 -2.76
N VAL A 354 -1.46 -23.56 -2.80
CA VAL A 354 -0.20 -23.81 -2.10
C VAL A 354 0.93 -23.18 -2.90
N SER A 355 1.69 -22.26 -2.28
CA SER A 355 2.90 -21.67 -2.84
C SER A 355 4.09 -21.92 -1.91
N SER A 356 5.28 -22.01 -2.50
CA SER A 356 6.55 -22.00 -1.76
C SER A 356 6.87 -20.63 -1.16
N ARG A 357 6.07 -19.59 -1.41
CA ARG A 357 6.25 -18.26 -0.85
C ARG A 357 4.97 -17.70 -0.25
N ILE A 358 5.08 -17.27 0.99
CA ILE A 358 3.99 -16.69 1.78
C ILE A 358 4.30 -15.22 2.07
N GLY A 359 3.41 -14.33 1.63
CA GLY A 359 3.44 -12.92 1.98
C GLY A 359 2.60 -12.67 3.22
N VAL A 360 3.09 -11.85 4.15
CA VAL A 360 2.36 -11.45 5.35
C VAL A 360 2.24 -9.95 5.38
N TYR A 361 1.01 -9.45 5.48
CA TYR A 361 0.72 -8.04 5.70
C TYR A 361 0.13 -7.86 7.10
N LEU A 362 0.69 -6.92 7.84
CA LEU A 362 0.22 -6.51 9.15
C LEU A 362 -0.06 -5.01 9.11
N ASP A 363 -1.27 -4.62 9.51
CA ASP A 363 -1.57 -3.26 9.95
C ASP A 363 -1.94 -3.33 11.44
N HIS A 364 -0.94 -3.07 12.29
CA HIS A 364 -1.10 -3.17 13.75
C HIS A 364 -2.18 -2.22 14.27
N ARG A 365 -2.24 -0.98 13.74
CA ARG A 365 -3.19 0.06 14.15
C ARG A 365 -4.61 -0.28 13.74
N ALA A 366 -4.79 -0.74 12.50
CA ALA A 366 -6.11 -1.15 12.00
C ALA A 366 -6.54 -2.53 12.51
N GLY A 367 -5.64 -3.29 13.13
CA GLY A 367 -5.92 -4.62 13.62
C GLY A 367 -6.06 -5.65 12.52
N ILE A 368 -5.36 -5.48 11.39
CA ILE A 368 -5.47 -6.37 10.23
C ILE A 368 -4.21 -7.23 10.13
N LEU A 369 -4.39 -8.54 9.99
CA LEU A 369 -3.35 -9.50 9.63
C LEU A 369 -3.83 -10.32 8.45
N SER A 370 -3.10 -10.27 7.35
CA SER A 370 -3.44 -10.97 6.11
C SER A 370 -2.27 -11.83 5.65
N PHE A 371 -2.57 -13.06 5.25
CA PHE A 371 -1.63 -14.00 4.68
C PHE A 371 -1.94 -14.21 3.20
N TYR A 372 -0.90 -14.25 2.38
CA TYR A 372 -1.00 -14.36 0.93
C TYR A 372 -0.13 -15.48 0.40
N SER A 373 -0.66 -16.18 -0.61
CA SER A 373 0.12 -17.03 -1.48
C SER A 373 0.75 -16.17 -2.57
N VAL A 374 2.07 -16.25 -2.74
CA VAL A 374 2.81 -15.47 -3.74
C VAL A 374 3.40 -16.44 -4.75
N SER A 375 2.76 -16.60 -5.92
CA SER A 375 3.22 -17.51 -6.99
C SER A 375 2.82 -16.94 -8.36
N GLY A 376 3.64 -16.04 -8.91
CA GLY A 376 3.34 -15.27 -10.12
C GLY A 376 2.23 -14.23 -9.93
N THR A 377 1.11 -14.64 -9.31
CA THR A 377 0.04 -13.78 -8.79
C THR A 377 0.02 -13.84 -7.25
N MET A 378 -0.50 -12.79 -6.61
CA MET A 378 -0.63 -12.69 -5.16
C MET A 378 -2.09 -12.91 -4.76
N THR A 379 -2.36 -14.00 -4.04
CA THR A 379 -3.71 -14.44 -3.69
C THR A 379 -3.90 -14.43 -2.18
N LEU A 380 -4.96 -13.79 -1.68
CA LEU A 380 -5.29 -13.79 -0.26
C LEU A 380 -5.66 -15.20 0.18
N LEU A 381 -4.96 -15.71 1.20
CA LEU A 381 -5.24 -17.01 1.82
C LEU A 381 -6.15 -16.83 3.04
N HIS A 382 -5.74 -16.01 3.99
CA HIS A 382 -6.47 -15.83 5.23
C HIS A 382 -6.31 -14.41 5.75
N ARG A 383 -7.37 -13.88 6.36
CA ARG A 383 -7.36 -12.56 6.98
C ARG A 383 -8.03 -12.62 8.34
N VAL A 384 -7.35 -12.06 9.33
CA VAL A 384 -7.86 -11.83 10.67
C VAL A 384 -8.02 -10.33 10.87
N GLN A 385 -9.13 -9.95 11.50
CA GLN A 385 -9.31 -8.61 12.01
C GLN A 385 -9.51 -8.67 13.53
N THR A 386 -8.53 -8.18 14.28
CA THR A 386 -8.53 -8.22 15.74
C THR A 386 -7.74 -7.06 16.33
N ARG A 387 -8.01 -6.71 17.59
CA ARG A 387 -7.29 -5.63 18.26
C ARG A 387 -6.01 -6.17 18.90
N PHE A 388 -4.87 -5.82 18.31
CA PHE A 388 -3.57 -6.12 18.91
C PHE A 388 -3.32 -5.23 20.14
N THR A 389 -2.91 -5.84 21.24
CA THR A 389 -2.72 -5.15 22.54
C THR A 389 -1.26 -4.89 22.88
N GLN A 390 -0.34 -5.58 22.21
CA GLN A 390 1.10 -5.47 22.40
C GLN A 390 1.82 -5.46 21.03
N PRO A 391 3.10 -5.04 20.97
CA PRO A 391 3.92 -5.23 19.78
C PRO A 391 3.96 -6.70 19.34
N LEU A 392 3.89 -6.93 18.03
CA LEU A 392 3.99 -8.25 17.44
C LEU A 392 5.40 -8.54 16.94
N TYR A 393 5.74 -9.82 16.87
CA TYR A 393 6.99 -10.33 16.32
C TYR A 393 6.67 -11.38 15.27
N ALA A 394 7.40 -11.39 14.17
CA ALA A 394 7.25 -12.43 13.15
C ALA A 394 7.78 -13.76 13.70
N GLY A 395 7.05 -14.83 13.49
CA GLY A 395 7.40 -16.19 13.93
C GLY A 395 7.54 -17.13 12.76
N ILE A 396 8.50 -18.04 12.83
CA ILE A 396 8.66 -19.13 11.87
C ILE A 396 8.74 -20.46 12.65
N CYS A 397 7.93 -21.43 12.24
CA CYS A 397 7.98 -22.82 12.67
C CYS A 397 8.34 -23.71 11.47
N VAL A 398 9.25 -24.68 11.65
CA VAL A 398 9.78 -25.47 10.53
C VAL A 398 9.54 -26.97 10.73
N TYR A 399 9.00 -27.64 9.71
CA TYR A 399 8.79 -29.09 9.74
C TYR A 399 10.09 -29.86 9.53
N ASN A 400 10.14 -31.12 9.94
CA ASN A 400 11.30 -31.97 9.72
C ASN A 400 11.72 -31.96 8.24
N GLY A 401 13.00 -31.74 7.95
CA GLY A 401 13.52 -31.70 6.58
C GLY A 401 13.06 -30.50 5.75
N SER A 402 12.59 -29.43 6.40
CA SER A 402 12.16 -28.19 5.76
C SER A 402 13.09 -27.05 6.12
N SER A 403 13.03 -25.98 5.32
CA SER A 403 13.71 -24.72 5.59
C SER A 403 12.83 -23.55 5.18
N ALA A 404 13.08 -22.38 5.78
CA ALA A 404 12.38 -21.15 5.47
C ALA A 404 13.36 -19.98 5.47
N GLU A 405 13.15 -19.01 4.60
CA GLU A 405 13.99 -17.84 4.38
C GLU A 405 13.14 -16.59 4.28
N LEU A 406 13.51 -15.57 5.06
CA LEU A 406 12.96 -14.23 4.96
C LEU A 406 13.54 -13.53 3.73
N ILE A 407 12.69 -13.28 2.74
CA ILE A 407 13.10 -12.71 1.46
C ILE A 407 13.38 -11.22 1.63
N LYS A 408 14.55 -10.79 1.13
CA LYS A 408 14.83 -9.37 1.02
C LYS A 408 13.88 -8.74 0.03
N PRO A 409 13.25 -7.60 0.34
CA PRO A 409 12.54 -6.84 -0.67
C PRO A 409 13.51 -6.42 -1.77
N GLN A 410 13.36 -6.99 -2.96
CA GLN A 410 13.93 -6.43 -4.17
C GLN A 410 13.04 -5.26 -4.58
N GLN A 411 13.41 -4.05 -4.18
CA GLN A 411 12.97 -2.87 -4.91
C GLN A 411 13.65 -2.95 -6.28
N SER A 412 12.87 -2.96 -7.36
CA SER A 412 13.42 -2.87 -8.72
C SER A 412 14.36 -1.67 -8.77
N THR A 413 15.66 -1.92 -8.85
CA THR A 413 16.60 -0.82 -9.02
C THR A 413 16.43 -0.28 -10.42
N ALA A 414 16.68 1.01 -10.63
CA ALA A 414 16.69 1.59 -11.99
C ALA A 414 17.64 0.85 -12.96
N SER A 415 18.56 0.01 -12.44
CA SER A 415 19.44 -0.85 -13.24
C SER A 415 18.74 -2.07 -13.87
N ASP A 416 17.61 -2.51 -13.31
CA ASP A 416 16.85 -3.67 -13.81
C ASP A 416 15.89 -3.25 -14.94
N ILE A 417 15.42 -2.00 -14.92
CA ILE A 417 14.59 -1.41 -16.00
C ILE A 417 15.41 -1.28 -17.31
N CYS A 418 16.71 -1.03 -17.21
CA CYS A 418 17.60 -0.95 -18.39
C CYS A 418 17.91 -2.31 -19.04
N LYS A 419 17.49 -3.44 -18.46
CA LYS A 419 17.72 -4.78 -19.04
C LYS A 419 16.55 -5.29 -19.88
N GLU A 420 15.38 -4.65 -19.82
CA GLU A 420 14.19 -5.07 -20.56
C GLU A 420 13.86 -4.22 -21.80
N LEU A 421 14.71 -3.28 -22.18
CA LEU A 421 14.54 -2.63 -23.49
C LEU A 421 15.03 -3.56 -24.61
N PRO A 422 14.19 -3.91 -25.60
CA PRO A 422 14.66 -4.65 -26.76
C PRO A 422 15.71 -3.83 -27.49
N VAL A 423 16.88 -4.43 -27.72
CA VAL A 423 17.92 -3.87 -28.58
C VAL A 423 17.36 -3.76 -29.99
N TYR A 424 16.81 -2.59 -30.33
CA TYR A 424 16.53 -2.25 -31.72
C TYR A 424 17.87 -2.14 -32.45
N SER A 425 18.16 -3.15 -33.26
CA SER A 425 19.26 -3.14 -34.20
C SER A 425 19.00 -2.08 -35.27
N PHE A 426 19.85 -1.06 -35.33
CA PHE A 426 19.86 -0.13 -36.45
C PHE A 426 20.33 -0.87 -37.72
N PRO A 427 19.62 -0.77 -38.85
CA PRO A 427 20.12 -1.30 -40.11
C PRO A 427 21.36 -0.50 -40.55
N LYS A 428 22.47 -1.19 -40.76
CA LYS A 428 23.69 -0.65 -41.38
C LYS A 428 23.41 -0.28 -42.84
N ASN A 429 22.91 0.92 -43.10
CA ASN A 429 23.00 1.52 -44.42
C ASN A 429 24.31 2.29 -44.54
N ARG A 430 25.30 1.64 -45.17
CA ARG A 430 26.43 2.29 -45.83
C ARG A 430 25.84 3.22 -46.90
N MET A 431 25.93 4.54 -46.68
CA MET A 431 25.87 5.49 -47.78
C MET A 431 27.17 6.28 -47.78
N HIS A 432 28.00 5.97 -48.78
CA HIS A 432 29.14 6.78 -49.17
C HIS A 432 28.66 8.17 -49.59
N LEU A 433 29.22 9.22 -48.99
CA LEU A 433 29.42 10.47 -49.71
C LEU A 433 30.74 11.12 -49.29
N LYS A 434 31.59 11.19 -50.31
CA LYS A 434 32.92 11.79 -50.36
C LYS A 434 32.82 13.32 -50.30
N THR A 435 33.80 13.91 -49.63
CA THR A 435 34.53 15.13 -50.04
C THR A 435 33.73 16.42 -50.29
N ALA A 436 33.98 17.45 -49.46
CA ALA A 436 34.60 18.72 -49.87
C ALA A 436 34.37 19.79 -48.79
N LEU A 437 35.43 20.29 -48.17
CA LEU A 437 35.62 21.71 -47.81
C LEU A 437 37.04 21.90 -47.25
N LYS A 438 37.98 21.97 -48.18
CA LYS A 438 39.13 22.87 -48.08
C LYS A 438 38.86 23.98 -49.07
N HIS A 439 38.37 25.11 -48.56
CA HIS A 439 38.77 26.46 -48.96
C HIS A 439 38.32 27.44 -47.89
#